data_AF-A0A519ZPP5-F1
#
_entry.id   AF-A0A519ZPP5-F1
#
_cell.length_a   1.000
_cell.length_b   1.000
_cell.length_c   1.000
_cell.angle_alpha   90.00
_cell.angle_beta   90.00
_cell.angle_gamma   90.00
#
_symmetry.space_group_name_H-M   'P 1'
#
loop_
_entity.id
_entity.type
_entity.pdbx_description
1 polymer ?
#
loop_
_entity_poly.entity_id
_entity_poly.type
_entity_poly.pdbx_seq_one_letter_code
_entity_poly.pdbx_strand_id
1 'polypeptide(L)'
;MSYPVRVTVQVEGGSTLTDFRSLTLAQELFTHHTFALDFSFEALGKSLGLKPDVLYTQAHEKLSGKAITISWVSALPTDPGRRFEFKGLITETSIQTNADLTNYYHLS
;
A
#
# COMPACT_ATOMS: atom_id res chain seq x y z
N MET A 1 17.57 -3.55 -13.63
CA MET A 1 17.76 -2.08 -13.56
C MET A 1 16.63 -1.50 -12.75
N SER A 2 16.92 -0.66 -11.76
CA SER A 2 15.92 0.07 -10.97
C SER A 2 15.58 1.39 -11.64
N TYR A 3 14.30 1.77 -11.65
CA TYR A 3 13.83 3.04 -12.19
C TYR A 3 13.08 3.80 -11.10
N PRO A 4 13.37 5.09 -10.90
CA PRO A 4 12.64 5.87 -9.92
C PRO A 4 11.23 6.17 -10.44
N VAL A 5 10.23 5.87 -9.63
CA VAL A 5 8.82 6.08 -9.93
C VAL A 5 8.14 6.82 -8.79
N ARG A 6 7.15 7.64 -9.11
CA ARG A 6 6.24 8.23 -8.13
C ARG A 6 5.00 7.36 -8.08
N VAL A 7 4.74 6.78 -6.91
CA VAL A 7 3.61 5.88 -6.68
C VAL A 7 2.50 6.64 -5.97
N THR A 8 1.26 6.41 -6.38
CA THR A 8 0.05 6.89 -5.72
C THR A 8 -0.84 5.70 -5.40
N VAL A 9 -1.22 5.56 -4.13
CA VAL A 9 -2.08 4.47 -3.65
C VAL A 9 -3.37 5.06 -3.12
N GLN A 10 -4.49 4.66 -3.72
CA GLN A 10 -5.83 5.12 -3.35
C GLN A 10 -6.68 3.94 -2.92
N VAL A 11 -7.36 4.08 -1.78
CA VAL A 11 -8.30 3.08 -1.27
C VAL A 11 -9.72 3.62 -1.40
N GLU A 12 -10.65 2.72 -1.70
CA GLU A 12 -12.08 2.97 -1.70
C GLU A 12 -12.54 3.56 -0.36
N GLY A 13 -13.20 4.71 -0.40
CA GLY A 13 -13.46 5.55 0.78
C GLY A 13 -12.67 6.86 0.81
N GLY A 14 -11.84 7.11 -0.22
CA GLY A 14 -11.17 8.39 -0.44
C GLY A 14 -9.86 8.56 0.32
N SER A 15 -9.42 7.53 1.04
CA SER A 15 -8.14 7.53 1.74
C SER A 15 -6.99 7.31 0.74
N THR A 16 -6.12 8.31 0.62
CA THR A 16 -4.84 8.16 -0.08
C THR A 16 -3.81 7.67 0.93
N LEU A 17 -3.21 6.51 0.66
CA LEU A 17 -2.18 5.96 1.53
C LEU A 17 -0.83 6.54 1.13
N THR A 18 -0.18 7.25 2.05
CA THR A 18 1.13 7.87 1.86
C THR A 18 2.16 7.26 2.80
N ASP A 19 3.45 7.48 2.51
CA ASP A 19 4.56 7.08 3.39
C ASP A 19 4.66 5.56 3.67
N PHE A 20 4.33 4.72 2.67
CA PHE A 20 4.57 3.28 2.75
C PHE A 20 6.07 2.95 2.69
N ARG A 21 6.48 1.91 3.42
CA ARG A 21 7.87 1.44 3.49
C ARG A 21 8.25 0.63 2.25
N SER A 22 7.38 -0.28 1.85
CA SER A 22 7.56 -1.14 0.67
C SER A 22 6.24 -1.36 -0.04
N LEU A 23 6.32 -1.42 -1.37
CA LEU A 23 5.26 -1.89 -2.25
C LEU A 23 5.85 -2.98 -3.14
N THR A 24 5.22 -4.15 -3.11
CA THR A 24 5.55 -5.28 -3.99
C THR A 24 4.33 -5.60 -4.83
N LEU A 25 4.53 -5.74 -6.14
CA LEU A 25 3.51 -6.15 -7.10
C LEU A 25 4.04 -7.38 -7.83
N ALA A 26 3.37 -8.52 -7.70
CA ALA A 26 3.70 -9.73 -8.42
C ALA A 26 2.65 -9.99 -9.49
N GLN A 27 3.06 -9.91 -10.76
CA GLN A 27 2.21 -10.13 -11.92
C GLN A 27 2.68 -11.38 -12.67
N GLU A 28 2.23 -12.54 -12.21
CA GLU A 28 2.51 -13.81 -12.88
C GLU A 28 1.53 -14.04 -14.04
N LEU A 29 2.02 -14.65 -15.12
CA LEU A 29 1.26 -14.81 -16.37
C LEU A 29 0.07 -15.79 -16.28
N PHE A 30 0.06 -16.66 -15.28
CA PHE A 30 -0.91 -17.77 -15.15
C PHE A 30 -1.58 -17.85 -13.78
N THR A 31 -1.35 -16.89 -12.89
CA THR A 31 -1.95 -16.85 -11.55
C THR A 31 -2.53 -15.46 -11.27
N HIS A 32 -3.20 -15.32 -10.13
CA HIS A 32 -3.75 -14.03 -9.72
C HIS A 32 -2.60 -13.06 -9.42
N HIS A 33 -2.67 -11.85 -9.97
CA HIS A 33 -1.75 -10.80 -9.60
C HIS A 33 -1.96 -10.43 -8.13
N THR A 34 -0.87 -10.40 -7.37
CA THR A 34 -0.88 -10.05 -5.96
C THR A 34 -0.15 -8.74 -5.74
N PHE A 35 -0.54 -8.03 -4.68
CA PHE A 35 0.18 -6.87 -4.20
C PHE A 35 0.45 -7.05 -2.72
N ALA A 36 1.49 -6.40 -2.23
CA ALA A 36 1.81 -6.33 -0.83
C ALA A 36 2.31 -4.92 -0.51
N LEU A 37 1.73 -4.31 0.52
CA LEU A 37 2.10 -2.98 1.01
C LEU A 37 2.46 -3.05 2.48
N ASP A 38 3.66 -2.57 2.81
CA ASP A 38 4.11 -2.48 4.20
C ASP A 38 4.09 -1.02 4.67
N PHE A 39 3.41 -0.76 5.78
CA PHE A 39 3.31 0.55 6.40
C PHE A 39 3.86 0.53 7.82
N SER A 40 4.52 1.61 8.24
CA SER A 40 4.72 1.81 9.67
C SER A 40 3.37 2.13 10.34
N PHE A 41 3.28 1.81 11.62
CA PHE A 41 2.07 2.03 12.41
C PHE A 41 1.64 3.51 12.40
N GLU A 42 2.60 4.43 12.51
CA GLU A 42 2.35 5.87 12.47
C GLU A 42 1.91 6.38 11.09
N ALA A 43 2.53 5.89 10.01
CA ALA A 43 2.21 6.30 8.65
C ALA A 43 0.78 5.88 8.25
N LEU A 44 0.38 4.66 8.63
CA LEU A 44 -0.97 4.18 8.37
C LEU A 44 -1.99 4.95 9.20
N GLY A 45 -1.73 5.19 10.49
CA GLY A 45 -2.60 6.00 11.34
C GLY A 45 -2.82 7.40 10.79
N LYS A 46 -1.75 8.07 10.36
CA LYS A 46 -1.82 9.38 9.71
C LYS A 46 -2.63 9.35 8.41
N SER A 47 -2.40 8.34 7.56
CA SER A 47 -3.12 8.19 6.28
C SER A 47 -4.61 7.91 6.46
N LEU A 48 -5.00 7.21 7.53
CA LEU A 48 -6.40 6.89 7.85
C LEU A 48 -7.08 7.92 8.78
N GLY A 49 -6.34 8.93 9.25
CA GLY A 49 -6.82 9.88 10.25
C GLY A 49 -7.16 9.24 11.60
N LEU A 50 -6.53 8.10 11.92
CA LEU A 50 -6.75 7.33 13.13
C LEU A 50 -5.60 7.54 14.12
N LYS A 51 -5.93 7.61 15.41
CA LYS A 51 -4.91 7.54 16.46
C LYS A 51 -4.26 6.14 16.44
N PRO A 52 -2.96 6.03 16.76
CA PRO A 52 -2.27 4.74 16.87
C PRO A 52 -3.05 3.76 17.76
N ASP A 53 -3.57 4.24 18.88
CA ASP A 53 -4.29 3.41 19.86
C ASP A 53 -5.63 2.84 19.36
N VAL A 54 -6.10 3.20 18.18
CA VAL A 54 -7.38 2.71 17.60
C VAL A 54 -7.13 2.04 16.24
N LEU A 55 -5.90 2.08 15.76
CA LEU A 55 -5.52 1.54 14.46
C LEU A 55 -5.69 0.02 14.42
N TYR A 56 -5.33 -0.69 15.49
CA TYR A 56 -5.41 -2.15 15.55
C TYR A 56 -6.84 -2.69 15.51
N THR A 57 -7.82 -1.94 16.03
CA THR A 57 -9.23 -2.34 15.98
C THR A 57 -9.92 -1.89 14.70
N GLN A 58 -9.64 -0.68 14.21
CA GLN A 58 -10.43 -0.09 13.12
C GLN A 58 -9.75 -0.17 11.73
N ALA A 59 -8.45 -0.48 11.64
CA ALA A 59 -7.78 -0.56 10.35
C ALA A 59 -8.38 -1.67 9.47
N HIS A 60 -8.67 -2.84 10.05
CA HIS A 60 -9.26 -3.93 9.27
C HIS A 60 -10.64 -3.54 8.72
N GLU A 61 -11.48 -2.84 9.50
CA GLU A 61 -12.82 -2.45 9.07
C GLU A 61 -12.78 -1.44 7.92
N LYS A 62 -11.76 -0.57 7.93
CA LYS A 62 -11.59 0.47 6.90
C LYS A 62 -10.85 0.00 5.66
N LEU A 63 -10.06 -1.08 5.75
CA LEU A 63 -9.20 -1.53 4.65
C LEU A 63 -9.64 -2.87 4.06
N SER A 64 -10.06 -3.84 4.87
CA SER A 64 -10.39 -5.18 4.39
C SER A 64 -11.61 -5.14 3.47
N GLY A 65 -11.48 -5.78 2.30
CA GLY A 65 -12.52 -5.83 1.27
C GLY A 65 -12.69 -4.53 0.48
N LYS A 66 -11.89 -3.50 0.72
CA LYS A 66 -11.91 -2.26 -0.07
C LYS A 66 -11.14 -2.41 -1.36
N ALA A 67 -11.66 -1.81 -2.43
CA ALA A 67 -10.91 -1.69 -3.66
C ALA A 67 -9.69 -0.77 -3.47
N ILE A 68 -8.56 -1.15 -4.08
CA ILE A 68 -7.33 -0.37 -4.08
C ILE A 68 -6.90 -0.09 -5.51
N THR A 69 -6.48 1.14 -5.77
CA THR A 69 -5.86 1.55 -7.02
C THR A 69 -4.44 1.99 -6.73
N ILE A 70 -3.47 1.27 -7.27
CA ILE A 70 -2.06 1.55 -7.17
C ILE A 70 -1.61 2.03 -8.55
N SER A 71 -1.14 3.27 -8.63
CA SER A 71 -0.65 3.84 -9.88
C SER A 71 0.76 4.34 -9.71
N TRP A 72 1.55 4.29 -10.78
CA TRP A 72 2.85 4.94 -10.78
C TRP A 72 3.18 5.59 -12.10
N VAL A 73 3.95 6.67 -12.00
CA VAL A 73 4.51 7.42 -13.12
C VAL A 73 6.01 7.50 -12.99
N SER A 74 6.73 7.49 -14.12
CA SER A 74 8.16 7.74 -14.13
C SER A 74 8.50 9.04 -13.40
N ALA A 75 9.50 8.99 -12.52
CA ALA A 75 10.03 10.19 -11.87
C ALA A 75 11.09 10.90 -12.72
N LEU A 76 11.50 10.29 -13.85
CA LEU A 76 12.53 10.84 -14.73
C LEU A 76 11.94 11.89 -15.68
N PRO A 77 12.58 13.06 -15.84
CA PRO A 77 12.12 14.10 -16.76
C PRO A 77 12.10 13.66 -18.23
N THR A 78 12.90 12.65 -18.56
CA THR A 78 13.16 12.19 -19.93
C THR A 78 12.18 11.15 -20.44
N ASP A 79 11.32 10.60 -19.58
CA ASP A 79 10.33 9.58 -19.98
C ASP A 79 9.00 9.78 -19.24
N PRO A 80 8.26 10.87 -19.53
CA PRO A 80 7.00 11.19 -18.85
C PRO A 80 5.84 10.25 -19.23
N GLY A 81 6.01 9.37 -20.22
CA GLY A 81 4.96 8.53 -20.79
C GLY A 81 4.75 7.18 -20.09
N ARG A 82 5.72 6.70 -19.31
CA ARG A 82 5.58 5.43 -18.60
C ARG A 82 4.68 5.58 -17.39
N ARG A 83 3.46 5.08 -17.54
CA ARG A 83 2.44 4.97 -16.52
C ARG A 83 2.03 3.52 -16.32
N PHE A 84 1.66 3.20 -15.10
CA PHE A 84 1.11 1.91 -14.73
C PHE A 84 -0.03 2.12 -13.76
N GLU A 85 -1.03 1.25 -13.84
CA GLU A 85 -2.19 1.24 -12.96
C GLU A 85 -2.55 -0.21 -12.65
N PHE A 86 -2.64 -0.51 -11.37
CA PHE A 86 -3.10 -1.78 -10.82
C PHE A 86 -4.36 -1.51 -10.00
N LYS A 87 -5.37 -2.35 -10.23
CA LYS A 87 -6.62 -2.34 -9.47
C LYS A 87 -6.80 -3.70 -8.83
N GLY A 88 -7.03 -3.69 -7.53
CA GLY A 88 -7.21 -4.90 -6.75
C GLY A 88 -8.19 -4.69 -5.61
N LEU A 89 -8.31 -5.71 -4.78
CA LEU A 89 -9.06 -5.70 -3.54
C LEU A 89 -8.09 -6.02 -2.41
N ILE A 90 -8.18 -5.29 -1.30
CA ILE A 90 -7.42 -5.63 -0.10
C ILE A 90 -8.08 -6.87 0.52
N THR A 91 -7.36 -7.99 0.50
CA THR A 91 -7.87 -9.28 0.96
C THR A 91 -7.50 -9.57 2.40
N GLU A 92 -6.30 -9.16 2.80
CA GLU A 92 -5.75 -9.43 4.12
C GLU A 92 -5.02 -8.19 4.67
N THR A 93 -5.19 -7.97 5.96
CA THR A 93 -4.44 -6.96 6.71
C THR A 93 -3.84 -7.63 7.94
N SER A 94 -2.52 -7.76 7.98
CA SER A 94 -1.80 -8.35 9.11
C SER A 94 -0.85 -7.34 9.76
N ILE A 95 -0.65 -7.49 11.07
CA ILE A 95 0.35 -6.71 11.83
C ILE A 95 1.55 -7.61 12.02
N GLN A 96 2.71 -7.16 11.56
CA GLN A 96 3.96 -7.88 11.71
C GLN A 96 4.92 -7.07 12.58
N THR A 97 5.61 -7.75 13.48
CA THR A 97 6.66 -7.15 14.32
C THR A 97 7.99 -7.73 13.85
N ASN A 98 8.90 -6.87 13.39
CA ASN A 98 10.25 -7.33 13.09
C ASN A 98 11.06 -7.46 14.38
N ALA A 99 12.09 -8.32 14.39
CA ALA A 99 12.92 -8.64 15.56
C ALA A 99 13.53 -7.41 16.26
N ASP A 100 13.64 -6.29 15.55
CA ASP A 100 14.05 -4.97 16.08
C ASP A 100 12.88 -4.18 16.76
N LEU A 101 11.83 -4.86 17.22
CA LEU A 101 10.66 -4.27 17.90
C LEU A 101 9.88 -3.22 17.10
N THR A 102 10.08 -3.16 15.77
CA THR A 102 9.35 -2.23 14.91
C THR A 102 8.09 -2.92 14.37
N ASN A 103 6.92 -2.42 14.79
CA ASN A 103 5.62 -2.87 14.29
C ASN A 103 5.30 -2.24 12.94
N TYR A 104 4.88 -3.06 11.98
CA TYR A 104 4.42 -2.63 10.67
C TYR A 104 3.14 -3.36 10.26
N TYR A 105 2.33 -2.70 9.45
CA TYR A 105 1.15 -3.29 8.82
C TYR A 105 1.53 -3.84 7.46
N HIS A 106 1.16 -5.07 7.20
CA HIS A 106 1.24 -5.72 5.90
C HIS A 106 -0.17 -5.85 5.33
N LEU A 107 -0.38 -5.29 4.14
CA LEU A 107 -1.66 -5.34 3.41
C LEU A 107 -1.45 -6.14 2.12
N SER A 108 -2.27 -7.16 1.88
CA SER A 108 -2.20 -8.02 0.68
C SER A 108 -3.55 -8.36 0.05
#